data_AF-A0A3C0DLX5-F1
#
_entry.id   AF-A0A3C0DLX5-F1
#
_cell.length_a   1.000
_cell.length_b   1.000
_cell.length_c   1.000
_cell.angle_alpha   90.00
_cell.angle_beta   90.00
_cell.angle_gamma   90.00
#
_symmetry.space_group_name_H-M   'P 1'
#
loop_
_entity.id
_entity.type
_entity.pdbx_description
1 polymer ?
#
loop_
_entity_poly.entity_id
_entity_poly.type
_entity_poly.pdbx_seq_one_letter_code
_entity_poly.pdbx_strand_id
1 'polypeptide(L)' 'MQVGICTEVGNVRQQNQDSCGYAGGLFVVADGMGGAQAGEIASAIAVQQLMRLADVSEGYPEVLSEAIEAA' A
#
# COMPACT_ATOMS: atom_id res chain seq x y z
N MET A 1 -2.57 -15.38 -14.47
CA MET A 1 -3.33 -15.24 -13.21
C MET A 1 -4.23 -14.03 -13.34
N GLN A 2 -5.50 -14.12 -12.94
CA GLN A 2 -6.40 -12.97 -12.94
C GLN A 2 -6.45 -12.38 -11.52
N VAL A 3 -6.25 -11.07 -11.41
CA VAL A 3 -6.27 -10.34 -10.14
C VAL A 3 -7.38 -9.28 -10.19
N GLY A 4 -8.01 -9.04 -9.04
CA GLY A 4 -9.03 -8.01 -8.87
C GLY A 4 -8.66 -7.10 -7.70
N ILE A 5 -8.86 -5.80 -7.87
CA ILE A 5 -8.64 -4.78 -6.84
C ILE A 5 -9.89 -3.91 -6.80
N CYS A 6 -10.37 -3.61 -5.59
CA CYS A 6 -11.51 -2.74 -5.34
C CYS A 6 -11.27 -1.98 -4.03
N THR A 7 -11.66 -0.71 -3.98
CA THR A 7 -11.64 0.13 -2.78
C THR A 7 -12.80 1.12 -2.84
N GLU A 8 -13.33 1.51 -1.68
CA GLU A 8 -14.54 2.35 -1.56
C GLU A 8 -14.44 3.24 -0.32
N VAL A 9 -14.94 4.47 -0.39
CA VAL A 9 -14.92 5.42 0.75
C VAL A 9 -15.92 5.03 1.84
N GLY A 10 -16.98 4.34 1.45
CA GLY A 10 -18.09 3.96 2.34
C GLY A 10 -19.03 5.13 2.63
N ASN A 11 -19.92 4.96 3.61
CA ASN A 11 -21.08 5.84 3.80
C ASN A 11 -20.83 7.06 4.71
N VAL A 12 -19.71 7.10 5.44
CA VAL A 12 -19.49 8.06 6.55
C VAL A 12 -18.34 9.01 6.28
N ARG A 13 -17.24 8.51 5.69
CA ARG A 13 -16.04 9.32 5.44
C ARG A 13 -16.23 10.19 4.20
N GLN A 14 -15.56 11.34 4.19
CA GLN A 14 -15.54 12.22 3.02
C GLN A 14 -14.48 11.80 1.99
N GLN A 15 -13.43 11.10 2.45
CA GLN A 15 -12.31 10.67 1.62
C GLN A 15 -11.91 9.25 2.01
N ASN A 16 -11.53 8.48 0.99
CA ASN A 16 -10.93 7.18 1.18
C ASN A 16 -9.44 7.38 1.50
N GLN A 17 -8.96 6.73 2.55
CA GLN A 17 -7.55 6.77 2.95
C GLN A 17 -6.86 5.42 2.70
N ASP A 18 -7.55 4.48 2.03
CA ASP A 18 -7.02 3.18 1.66
C ASP A 18 -6.25 3.27 0.34
N SER A 19 -5.08 2.63 0.29
CA SER A 19 -4.30 2.42 -0.94
C SER A 19 -3.98 0.94 -1.10
N CYS A 20 -3.86 0.46 -2.34
CA CYS A 20 -3.52 -0.93 -2.63
C CYS A 20 -2.73 -1.09 -3.94
N GLY A 21 -2.02 -2.20 -4.10
CA GLY A 21 -1.18 -2.48 -5.27
C GLY A 21 -0.89 -3.97 -5.47
N TYR A 22 -0.59 -4.32 -6.72
CA TYR A 22 -0.15 -5.65 -7.12
C TYR A 22 0.92 -5.57 -8.21
N ALA A 23 2.04 -6.24 -8.00
CA ALA A 23 3.07 -6.46 -9.01
C ALA A 23 3.92 -7.67 -8.61
N GLY A 24 4.41 -8.44 -9.59
CA GLY A 24 5.40 -9.51 -9.35
C GLY A 24 5.00 -10.62 -8.37
N GLY A 25 3.70 -10.78 -8.06
CA GLY A 25 3.23 -11.72 -7.03
C GLY A 25 3.11 -11.12 -5.62
N LEU A 26 3.56 -9.86 -5.43
CA LEU A 26 3.36 -9.09 -4.22
C LEU A 26 2.00 -8.38 -4.23
N PHE A 27 1.27 -8.50 -3.13
CA PHE A 27 0.01 -7.81 -2.88
C PHE A 27 0.17 -6.89 -1.67
N VAL A 28 -0.33 -5.66 -1.78
CA VAL A 28 -0.22 -4.67 -0.70
C VAL A 28 -1.55 -3.96 -0.53
N VAL A 29 -1.93 -3.75 0.73
CA VAL A 29 -3.05 -2.90 1.17
C VAL A 29 -2.56 -2.07 2.36
N ALA A 30 -2.87 -0.78 2.36
CA ALA A 30 -2.55 0.14 3.44
C ALA A 30 -3.77 1.02 3.76
N ASP A 31 -4.21 1.02 5.03
CA ASP A 31 -5.21 1.94 5.58
C ASP A 31 -4.48 3.14 6.19
N GLY A 32 -4.69 4.30 5.61
CA GLY A 32 -4.04 5.53 5.99
C GLY A 32 -4.73 6.21 7.18
N MET A 33 -3.97 6.50 8.23
CA MET A 33 -4.49 7.24 9.38
C MET A 33 -3.93 8.67 9.43
N GLY A 34 -4.80 9.67 9.64
CA GLY A 34 -4.39 11.06 9.83
C GLY A 34 -5.50 12.06 9.52
N GLY A 35 -5.50 13.20 10.23
CA GLY A 35 -6.44 14.31 9.97
C GLY A 35 -6.05 15.12 8.73
N ALA A 36 -7.03 15.78 8.10
CA ALA A 36 -6.84 16.69 6.95
C ALA A 36 -5.92 16.14 5.84
N GLN A 37 -6.38 15.11 5.10
CA GLN A 37 -5.69 14.44 3.98
C GLN A 37 -4.38 13.70 4.31
N ALA A 38 -3.84 13.79 5.53
CA ALA A 38 -2.59 13.12 5.88
C ALA A 38 -2.63 11.59 5.72
N GLY A 39 -3.78 10.96 5.99
CA GLY A 39 -3.93 9.50 5.85
C GLY A 39 -3.83 9.02 4.40
N GLU A 40 -4.42 9.75 3.45
CA GLU A 40 -4.36 9.41 2.02
C GLU A 40 -2.90 9.41 1.52
N ILE A 41 -2.13 10.43 1.91
CA ILE A 41 -0.72 10.54 1.55
C ILE A 41 0.09 9.41 2.19
N ALA A 42 -0.15 9.12 3.47
CA ALA A 42 0.58 8.08 4.20
C ALA A 42 0.37 6.68 3.58
N SER A 43 -0.88 6.31 3.27
CA SER A 43 -1.17 5.00 2.64
C SER A 43 -0.59 4.91 1.24
N ALA A 44 -0.63 5.98 0.46
CA ALA A 44 -0.05 6.02 -0.89
C ALA A 44 1.48 5.82 -0.86
N ILE A 45 2.18 6.49 0.07
CA ILE A 45 3.63 6.33 0.25
C ILE A 45 3.96 4.88 0.62
N ALA A 46 3.26 4.30 1.59
CA ALA A 46 3.50 2.91 2.02
C ALA A 46 3.36 1.92 0.85
N VAL A 47 2.27 2.01 0.07
CA VAL A 47 2.07 1.17 -1.11
C VAL A 47 3.16 1.41 -2.14
N GLN A 48 3.52 2.66 -2.42
CA GLN A 48 4.53 2.98 -3.41
C GLN A 48 5.90 2.41 -3.04
N GLN A 49 6.31 2.49 -1.76
CA GLN A 49 7.58 1.90 -1.30
C GLN A 49 7.59 0.38 -1.48
N LEU A 50 6.51 -0.29 -1.05
CA LEU A 50 6.41 -1.74 -1.13
C LEU A 50 6.34 -2.23 -2.59
N MET A 51 5.69 -1.49 -3.48
CA MET A 51 5.64 -1.83 -4.91
C MET A 51 7.01 -1.79 -5.59
N ARG A 52 7.99 -1.03 -5.08
CA ARG A 52 9.37 -1.08 -5.60
C ARG A 52 10.04 -2.44 -5.36
N LEU A 53 9.53 -3.23 -4.41
CA LEU A 53 10.06 -4.55 -4.09
C LEU A 53 9.49 -5.66 -4.97
N ALA A 54 8.49 -5.37 -5.79
CA ALA A 54 7.77 -6.38 -6.57
C ALA A 54 8.68 -7.15 -7.56
N ASP A 55 9.81 -6.57 -7.95
CA ASP A 55 10.78 -7.20 -8.85
C ASP A 55 11.84 -8.05 -8.13
N VAL A 56 11.81 -8.11 -6.80
CA VAL A 56 12.78 -8.88 -5.99
C VAL A 56 12.27 -10.31 -5.81
N SER A 57 13.02 -11.30 -6.30
CA SER A 57 12.62 -12.71 -6.31
C SER A 57 13.01 -13.51 -5.04
N GLU A 58 13.90 -12.97 -4.19
CA GLU A 58 14.43 -13.65 -2.99
C GLU A 58 14.59 -12.64 -1.83
N GLY A 59 14.44 -13.10 -0.57
CA GLY A 59 14.69 -12.25 0.62
C GLY A 59 13.54 -11.36 1.08
N TYR A 60 12.29 -11.74 0.80
CA TYR A 60 11.10 -10.93 1.15
C TYR A 60 11.06 -10.41 2.61
N PRO A 61 11.40 -11.18 3.67
CA PRO A 61 11.30 -10.68 5.05
C PRO A 61 12.24 -9.50 5.35
N GLU A 62 13.50 -9.60 4.93
CA GLU A 62 14.51 -8.57 5.14
C GLU A 62 14.20 -7.33 4.28
N VAL A 63 13.91 -7.55 3.00
CA VAL A 63 13.61 -6.48 2.03
C VAL A 63 12.31 -5.75 2.40
N LEU A 64 11.31 -6.47 2.92
CA LEU A 64 10.08 -5.88 3.45
C LEU A 64 10.34 -5.01 4.67
N SER A 65 11.23 -5.43 5.58
CA SER A 65 11.57 -4.65 6.76
C SER A 65 12.26 -3.33 6.37
N GLU A 66 13.20 -3.37 5.43
CA GLU A 66 13.86 -2.17 4.90
C GLU A 66 12.86 -1.20 4.23
N ALA A 67 11.91 -1.71 3.44
CA ALA A 67 10.92 -0.86 2.78
C ALA A 67 9.92 -0.21 3.75
N ILE A 68 9.61 -0.88 4.87
CA ILE A 68 8.78 -0.30 5.93
C ILE A 68 9.55 0.82 6.64
N GLU A 69 10.85 0.63 6.92
CA GLU A 69 11.69 1.67 7.54
C GLU A 69 11.93 2.88 6.62
N ALA A 70 11.83 2.71 5.30
CA ALA A 70 12.01 3.76 4.31
C ALA A 70 10.73 4.55 3.97
N ALA A 71 9.57 4.17 4.52
CA ALA A 71 8.27 4.81 4.30
C ALA A 71 7.99 5.94 5.31
#